data_AF-A0A7R9LCS5-F1
#
_entry.id   AF-A0A7R9LCS5-F1
#
_cell.length_a   1.000
_cell.length_b   1.000
_cell.length_c   1.000
_cell.angle_alpha   90.00
_cell.angle_beta   90.00
_cell.angle_gamma   90.00
#
_symmetry.space_group_name_H-M   'P 1'
#
loop_
_entity.id
_entity.type
_entity.pdbx_description
1 polymer ?
#
loop_
_entity_poly.entity_id
_entity_poly.type
_entity_poly.pdbx_seq_one_letter_code
_entity_poly.pdbx_strand_id
1 'polypeptide(L)'
;MDLMTRVCQFDLKGDLINWWSEDIRQRFEQKAYCFISEYSSIYVPEVNMNLNGKNTVGENIADNGGMRESYRAFQLYVKRHGEPNDCHMLANIRSNCCIL
;
A
#
# COMPACT_ATOMS: atom_id res chain seq x y z
N MET A 1 4.87 17.69 10.18
CA MET A 1 5.48 17.02 9.02
C MET A 1 4.41 16.27 8.28
N ASP A 2 4.19 16.70 7.04
CA ASP A 2 3.08 16.29 6.19
C ASP A 2 3.31 14.85 5.69
N LEU A 3 2.24 14.08 5.50
CA LEU A 3 2.32 12.66 5.09
C LEU A 3 3.03 12.45 3.74
N MET A 4 3.15 13.53 2.98
CA MET A 4 3.49 13.51 1.57
C MET A 4 4.98 13.69 1.27
N THR A 5 5.82 13.85 2.29
CA THR A 5 7.22 14.26 2.11
C THR A 5 8.14 13.18 1.51
N ARG A 6 7.64 12.00 1.11
CA ARG A 6 8.53 10.94 0.57
C ARG A 6 8.04 10.21 -0.68
N VAL A 7 6.74 10.02 -0.89
CA VAL A 7 6.25 9.11 -1.95
C VAL A 7 6.22 9.76 -3.34
N CYS A 8 5.94 11.07 -3.43
CA CYS A 8 5.66 11.73 -4.73
C CYS A 8 6.47 13.02 -4.97
N GLN A 9 7.50 13.30 -4.16
CA GLN A 9 8.23 14.57 -4.30
C GLN A 9 9.27 14.56 -5.43
N PHE A 10 9.59 13.38 -5.94
CA PHE A 10 10.60 13.21 -6.97
C PHE A 10 9.93 12.96 -8.31
N ASP A 11 10.36 13.70 -9.33
CA ASP A 11 9.95 13.45 -10.71
C ASP A 11 10.71 12.24 -11.30
N LEU A 12 10.50 11.97 -12.59
CA LEU A 12 11.15 10.86 -13.30
C LEU A 12 12.70 10.94 -13.32
N LYS A 13 13.26 12.12 -13.06
CA LYS A 13 14.72 12.37 -13.02
C LYS A 13 15.28 12.33 -11.61
N GLY A 14 14.42 12.22 -10.59
CA GLY A 14 14.81 12.31 -9.19
C GLY A 14 14.92 13.75 -8.69
N ASP A 15 14.36 14.73 -9.40
CA ASP A 15 14.34 16.13 -8.96
C ASP A 15 13.20 16.37 -7.97
N LEU A 16 13.47 17.14 -6.90
CA LEU A 16 12.48 17.49 -5.88
C LEU A 16 11.51 18.56 -6.40
N ILE A 17 10.54 18.14 -7.21
CA ILE A 17 9.55 19.01 -7.85
C ILE A 17 8.17 18.45 -7.57
N ASN A 18 7.23 19.31 -7.15
CA ASN A 18 5.83 18.91 -7.11
C ASN A 18 5.27 18.83 -8.53
N TRP A 19 5.13 17.61 -9.05
CA TRP A 19 4.60 17.33 -10.38
C TRP A 19 3.13 16.86 -10.37
N TRP A 20 2.49 16.85 -9.20
CA TRP A 20 1.09 16.44 -9.03
C TRP A 20 0.17 17.65 -8.95
N SER A 21 -1.03 17.54 -9.54
CA SER A 21 -2.07 18.53 -9.32
C SER A 21 -2.62 18.44 -7.89
N GLU A 22 -3.16 19.56 -7.40
CA GLU A 22 -3.72 19.66 -6.06
C GLU A 22 -4.85 18.65 -5.80
N ASP A 23 -5.68 18.36 -6.81
CA ASP A 23 -6.77 17.36 -6.67
C ASP A 23 -6.21 15.94 -6.48
N ILE A 24 -5.19 15.54 -7.24
CA ILE A 24 -4.58 14.20 -7.12
C ILE A 24 -3.90 14.08 -5.74
N ARG A 25 -3.23 15.15 -5.31
CA ARG A 25 -2.59 15.27 -4.00
C ARG A 25 -3.59 14.98 -2.87
N GLN A 26 -4.73 15.67 -2.87
CA GLN A 26 -5.77 15.49 -1.85
C GLN A 26 -6.37 14.09 -1.86
N ARG A 27 -6.64 13.51 -3.04
CA ARG A 27 -7.14 12.13 -3.14
C ARG A 27 -6.14 11.11 -2.59
N PHE A 28 -4.85 11.33 -2.84
CA PHE A 28 -3.79 10.46 -2.32
C PHE A 28 -3.70 10.55 -0.80
N GLU A 29 -3.72 11.76 -0.24
CA GLU A 29 -3.75 11.95 1.21
C GLU A 29 -4.94 11.26 1.85
N GLN A 30 -6.13 11.38 1.27
CA GLN A 30 -7.33 10.69 1.75
C GLN A 30 -7.14 9.17 1.80
N LYS A 31 -6.55 8.56 0.77
CA LYS A 31 -6.23 7.13 0.77
C LYS A 31 -5.15 6.79 1.80
N ALA A 32 -4.11 7.60 1.91
CA ALA A 32 -3.05 7.40 2.90
C ALA A 32 -3.59 7.44 4.34
N TYR A 33 -4.57 8.30 4.64
CA TYR A 33 -5.23 8.33 5.94
C TYR A 33 -5.93 7.02 6.30
N CYS A 34 -6.47 6.28 5.32
CA CYS A 34 -7.04 4.95 5.54
C CYS A 34 -5.97 4.01 6.14
N PHE A 35 -4.80 3.95 5.50
CA PHE A 35 -3.67 3.14 5.97
C PHE A 35 -3.16 3.58 7.34
N ILE A 36 -3.06 4.88 7.60
CA ILE A 36 -2.67 5.36 8.93
C ILE A 36 -3.66 4.84 9.97
N SER A 37 -4.96 4.99 9.73
CA SER A 37 -5.98 4.62 10.71
C SER A 37 -6.00 3.12 10.95
N GLU A 38 -5.91 2.32 9.89
CA GLU A 38 -5.88 0.86 9.98
C GLU A 38 -4.66 0.41 10.80
N TYR A 39 -3.46 0.83 10.41
CA TYR A 39 -2.25 0.36 11.07
C TYR A 39 -2.08 0.94 12.48
N SER A 40 -2.58 2.15 12.76
CA SER A 40 -2.53 2.71 14.13
C SER A 40 -3.46 1.97 15.11
N SER A 41 -4.45 1.23 14.60
CA SER A 41 -5.33 0.40 15.44
C SER A 41 -4.65 -0.90 15.92
N ILE A 42 -3.52 -1.27 15.33
CA ILE A 42 -2.80 -2.49 15.67
C ILE A 42 -2.02 -2.26 16.97
N TYR A 43 -2.40 -3.01 18.00
CA TYR A 43 -1.69 -3.08 19.27
C TYR A 43 -0.70 -4.25 19.26
N VAL A 44 0.52 -4.00 19.72
CA VAL A 44 1.63 -4.97 19.79
C VAL A 44 1.89 -5.30 21.27
N PRO A 45 1.41 -6.46 21.76
CA PRO A 45 1.51 -6.84 23.18
C PRO A 45 2.95 -6.92 23.70
N GLU A 46 3.89 -7.36 22.87
CA GLU A 46 5.29 -7.60 23.22
C GLU A 46 6.01 -6.32 23.66
N VAL A 47 5.58 -5.17 23.12
CA VAL A 47 6.12 -3.85 23.46
C VAL A 47 5.09 -2.96 24.15
N ASN A 48 3.87 -3.48 24.42
CA ASN A 48 2.76 -2.77 25.04
C ASN A 48 2.45 -1.41 24.35
N MET A 49 2.47 -1.37 23.02
CA MET A 49 2.29 -0.14 22.24
C MET A 49 1.49 -0.38 20.97
N ASN A 50 0.79 0.65 20.50
CA ASN A 50 0.21 0.67 19.16
C ASN A 50 1.26 1.00 18.11
N LEU A 51 1.10 0.45 16.89
CA LEU A 51 1.92 0.86 15.76
C LEU A 51 1.68 2.34 15.44
N ASN A 52 2.73 3.04 15.02
CA ASN A 52 2.59 4.40 14.54
C ASN A 52 2.30 4.38 13.03
N GLY A 53 1.02 4.31 12.67
CA GLY A 53 0.59 4.24 11.28
C GLY A 53 1.05 5.42 10.42
N LYS A 54 1.30 6.60 11.02
CA LYS A 54 1.85 7.76 10.30
C LYS A 54 3.31 7.58 9.93
N ASN A 55 4.12 6.97 10.80
CA ASN A 55 5.52 6.71 10.52
C ASN A 55 5.71 5.58 9.50
N THR A 56 4.82 4.59 9.50
CA THR A 56 4.91 3.40 8.64
C THR A 56 4.13 3.51 7.33
N VAL A 57 3.35 4.57 7.13
CA VAL A 57 2.42 4.71 6.00
C VAL A 57 3.06 4.48 4.62
N GLY A 58 4.31 4.91 4.43
CA GLY A 58 5.01 4.74 3.15
C GLY A 58 5.22 3.26 2.82
N GLU A 59 5.78 2.50 3.76
CA GLU A 59 6.01 1.05 3.60
C GLU A 59 4.68 0.28 3.55
N ASN A 60 3.70 0.65 4.38
CA ASN A 60 2.39 0.02 4.36
C ASN A 60 1.69 0.18 2.99
N ILE A 61 1.80 1.35 2.35
CA ILE A 61 1.30 1.57 0.99
C ILE A 61 2.06 0.70 -0.01
N ALA A 62 3.39 0.61 0.10
CA ALA A 62 4.22 -0.19 -0.78
C ALA A 62 3.90 -1.69 -0.68
N ASP A 63 3.79 -2.23 0.54
CA ASP A 63 3.45 -3.64 0.79
C ASP A 63 2.09 -4.01 0.21
N ASN A 64 1.07 -3.20 0.47
CA ASN A 64 -0.28 -3.45 -0.05
C ASN A 64 -0.34 -3.27 -1.58
N GLY A 65 0.37 -2.30 -2.13
CA GLY A 65 0.52 -2.12 -3.57
C GLY A 65 1.20 -3.32 -4.24
N GLY A 66 2.31 -3.80 -3.66
CA GLY A 66 3.05 -4.96 -4.13
C GLY A 66 2.19 -6.22 -4.12
N MET A 67 1.53 -6.52 -3.01
CA MET A 67 0.64 -7.68 -2.89
C MET A 67 -0.51 -7.63 -3.92
N ARG A 68 -1.11 -6.46 -4.15
CA ARG A 68 -2.19 -6.28 -5.14
C ARG A 68 -1.69 -6.56 -6.56
N GLU A 69 -0.58 -5.96 -6.96
CA GLU A 69 -0.05 -6.14 -8.32
C GLU A 69 0.52 -7.54 -8.54
N SER A 70 1.16 -8.15 -7.53
CA SER A 70 1.61 -9.54 -7.57
C SER A 70 0.44 -10.52 -7.75
N TYR A 71 -0.64 -10.33 -7.01
CA TYR A 71 -1.84 -11.16 -7.17
C TYR A 71 -2.47 -10.99 -8.55
N ARG A 72 -2.56 -9.75 -9.05
CA ARG A 72 -3.05 -9.48 -10.40
C ARG A 72 -2.17 -10.15 -11.47
N ALA A 73 -0.85 -10.07 -11.33
CA ALA A 73 0.09 -10.73 -12.23
C ALA A 73 -0.08 -12.25 -12.21
N PHE A 74 -0.30 -12.84 -11.04
CA PHE A 74 -0.60 -14.26 -10.90
C PHE A 74 -1.91 -14.65 -11.59
N GLN A 75 -2.99 -13.90 -11.41
CA GLN A 75 -4.25 -14.15 -12.12
C GLN A 75 -4.08 -14.12 -13.65
N LEU A 76 -3.28 -13.17 -14.16
CA LEU A 76 -2.94 -13.08 -15.59
C LEU A 76 -2.07 -14.25 -16.06
N TYR A 77 -1.20 -14.78 -15.19
CA TYR A 77 -0.42 -15.97 -15.48
C TYR A 77 -1.32 -17.21 -15.58
N VAL A 78 -2.17 -17.45 -14.57
CA VAL A 78 -3.10 -18.59 -14.53
C VAL A 78 -4.03 -18.57 -15.75
N LYS A 79 -4.57 -17.39 -16.12
CA LYS A 79 -5.42 -17.25 -17.31
C LYS A 79 -4.70 -17.66 -18.61
N ARG A 80 -3.37 -17.50 -18.68
CA ARG A 80 -2.56 -17.80 -19.88
C ARG A 80 -1.99 -19.22 -19.89
N HIS A 81 -1.70 -19.78 -18.72
CA HIS A 81 -0.90 -21.01 -18.60
C HIS A 81 -1.63 -22.16 -17.88
N GLY A 82 -2.81 -21.92 -17.33
CA GLY A 82 -3.49 -22.87 -16.44
C GLY A 82 -3.03 -22.74 -14.99
N GLU A 83 -3.70 -23.43 -14.07
CA GLU A 83 -3.33 -23.43 -12.66
C GLU A 83 -2.01 -24.21 -12.44
N PRO A 84 -1.03 -23.62 -11.73
CA PRO A 84 0.18 -24.34 -11.38
C PRO A 84 -0.11 -25.42 -10.34
N ASN A 85 0.43 -26.62 -10.55
CA ASN A 85 0.17 -27.82 -9.74
C ASN A 85 0.57 -27.70 -8.25
N ASP A 86 1.45 -26.74 -7.89
CA ASP A 86 2.01 -26.60 -6.53
C ASP A 86 1.71 -25.23 -5.88
N CYS A 87 0.68 -24.50 -6.33
CA CYS A 87 0.40 -23.17 -5.79
C CYS A 87 -0.75 -23.17 -4.76
N HIS A 88 -0.44 -23.50 -3.50
CA HIS A 88 -1.36 -23.37 -2.36
C HIS A 88 -1.42 -21.95 -1.75
N MET A 89 -1.25 -20.90 -2.56
CA MET A 89 -1.16 -19.54 -2.03
C MET A 89 -2.30 -18.65 -2.52
N LEU A 90 -2.86 -17.92 -1.55
CA LEU A 90 -3.79 -16.78 -1.67
C LEU A 90 -5.30 -17.10 -1.74
N ALA A 91 -5.76 -18.18 -1.11
CA ALA A 91 -7.20 -18.49 -1.02
C ALA A 91 -8.03 -17.49 -0.17
N ASN A 92 -7.42 -16.50 0.50
CA ASN A 92 -8.11 -15.61 1.43
C ASN A 92 -7.50 -14.19 1.52
N ILE A 93 -7.23 -13.53 0.38
CA ILE A 93 -6.99 -12.08 0.41
C ILE A 93 -8.34 -11.40 0.72
N ARG A 94 -8.55 -11.01 1.97
CA ARG A 94 -9.70 -10.18 2.34
C ARG A 94 -9.46 -8.75 1.88
N SER A 95 -10.38 -8.24 1.07
CA SER A 95 -10.41 -6.83 0.73
C SER A 95 -10.92 -6.02 1.92
N ASN A 96 -10.00 -5.41 2.68
CA ASN A 96 -10.35 -4.34 3.60
C ASN A 96 -10.29 -2.98 2.89
N CYS A 97 -10.92 -1.97 3.51
CA CYS A 97 -11.25 -0.66 2.95
C CYS A 97 -10.08 0.12 2.31
N CYS A 98 -8.83 -0.23 2.62
CA CYS A 98 -7.64 0.47 2.11
C CYS A 98 -6.95 -0.25 0.94
N ILE A 99 -7.24 -1.54 0.69
CA ILE A 99 -6.57 -2.38 -0.33
C ILE A 99 -7.26 -2.29 -1.70
N LEU A 100 -8.50 -1.76 -1.75
CA LEU A 100 -9.26 -1.50 -2.98
C LEU A 100 -9.48 0.02 -3.22
#